data_AF-A0A2T0QXE3-F1
#
_entry.id   AF-A0A2T0QXE3-F1
#
_cell.length_a   1.000
_cell.length_b   1.000
_cell.length_c   1.000
_cell.angle_alpha   90.00
_cell.angle_beta   90.00
_cell.angle_gamma   90.00
#
_symmetry.space_group_name_H-M   'P 1'
#
loop_
_entity.id
_entity.type
_entity.pdbx_description
1 polymer ?
#
loop_
_entity_poly.entity_id
_entity_poly.type
_entity_poly.pdbx_seq_one_letter_code
_entity_poly.pdbx_strand_id
1 'polypeptide(L)'
;MNSTVVVGDDAELVPSIGLALADPDVTEIVVRPGRYVEHLRVEPRGLPLTIRSSTGRAEDVVISFGLRQGDRDRTGLPYVQDCATLTVAADDVRLLDLTVENTYDKRVDPDLPDSQAIAIRTLGDRIRLERCRLIGRQDTLLLDAPGWSDVRHVHLTDCYVEGDVDFVYGRATAVIEGGEVRSNGPGWVAAPSTARENPRGLLFSGVRLTGPGLPAGSVHLGRPWHPGGKPDAVGQAFFVDCAFGPHVAAEGFTEMGGFDWRDARFGVRGGTGPVNPDWPAVPEGSPVEPAQFLAGWDGPAKPTGRIVVVSDSTASAYPGDRFPRTGWGQVLAEVSGAEVLDLAVSGASSGSFLATGAFDAALDRLEPGDLLLVAFGHNDAKPDERFADVHRTYPANLRRMVVGARSRGAHPVLLTPVERRSFDDRGRARSTHGGYPEAVRRLAVADGIAWFDLTVASRRLWQEQGEEGSKDSFLWLAPGVHAGFPDGERDDTHLSRAGAVAVAELVTSGLRDLGLLS
;
A
#
# COMPACT_ATOMS: atom_id res chain seq x y z
N MET A 1 -2.68 18.70 25.88
CA MET A 1 -3.79 19.64 26.09
C MET A 1 -4.67 19.53 24.86
N ASN A 2 -5.98 19.29 24.99
CA ASN A 2 -6.89 19.34 23.84
C ASN A 2 -7.11 20.81 23.48
N SER A 3 -6.80 21.15 22.24
CA SER A 3 -6.85 22.51 21.68
C SER A 3 -8.00 22.55 20.69
N THR A 4 -9.11 23.12 21.15
CA THR A 4 -10.32 23.28 20.34
C THR A 4 -10.35 24.66 19.72
N VAL A 5 -10.55 24.73 18.41
CA VAL A 5 -10.79 25.97 17.66
C VAL A 5 -12.22 25.95 17.12
N VAL A 6 -12.88 27.10 17.17
CA VAL A 6 -14.22 27.28 16.60
C VAL A 6 -14.11 28.16 15.36
N VAL A 7 -14.65 27.67 14.24
CA VAL A 7 -14.64 28.35 12.94
C VAL A 7 -16.01 28.93 12.63
N GLY A 8 -16.06 30.16 12.12
CA GLY A 8 -17.29 30.84 11.70
C GLY A 8 -17.07 32.33 11.40
N ASP A 9 -18.12 33.02 10.98
CA ASP A 9 -18.05 34.42 10.50
C ASP A 9 -18.05 35.50 11.60
N ASP A 10 -18.12 35.11 12.88
CA ASP A 10 -18.05 36.06 14.01
C ASP A 10 -16.63 36.57 14.22
N ALA A 11 -16.48 37.87 14.57
CA ALA A 11 -15.18 38.54 14.70
C ALA A 11 -14.23 37.94 15.75
N GLU A 12 -14.74 37.13 16.68
CA GLU A 12 -13.97 36.45 17.72
C GLU A 12 -13.60 35.00 17.36
N LEU A 13 -14.08 34.50 16.21
CA LEU A 13 -13.85 33.14 15.73
C LEU A 13 -12.76 33.11 14.64
N VAL A 14 -12.23 31.92 14.38
CA VAL A 14 -11.35 31.74 13.22
C VAL A 14 -12.21 31.74 11.96
N PRO A 15 -11.95 32.60 10.97
CA PRO A 15 -12.87 32.79 9.85
C PRO A 15 -12.76 31.72 8.76
N SER A 16 -11.78 30.80 8.85
CA SER A 16 -11.48 29.80 7.83
C SER A 16 -11.07 28.48 8.45
N ILE A 17 -11.53 27.38 7.85
CA ILE A 17 -11.11 26.04 8.25
C ILE A 17 -9.62 25.87 7.94
N GLY A 18 -9.15 26.36 6.79
CA GLY A 18 -7.73 26.34 6.41
C GLY A 18 -6.81 27.05 7.41
N LEU A 19 -7.25 28.18 7.98
CA LEU A 19 -6.48 28.86 9.04
C LEU A 19 -6.41 28.03 10.33
N ALA A 20 -7.51 27.38 10.72
CA ALA A 20 -7.52 26.49 11.88
C ALA A 20 -6.62 25.26 11.66
N LEU A 21 -6.55 24.73 10.43
CA LEU A 21 -5.69 23.61 10.05
C LEU A 21 -4.20 23.94 10.04
N ALA A 22 -3.82 25.21 9.89
CA ALA A 22 -2.43 25.64 9.87
C ALA A 22 -1.74 25.53 11.24
N ASP A 23 -2.51 25.40 12.32
CA ASP A 23 -1.98 25.19 13.66
C ASP A 23 -1.81 23.67 13.93
N PRO A 24 -0.55 23.17 14.00
CA PRO A 24 -0.29 21.74 14.18
C PRO A 24 -0.67 21.22 15.56
N ASP A 25 -0.92 22.12 16.53
CA ASP A 25 -1.30 21.74 17.87
C ASP A 25 -2.81 21.56 18.02
N VAL A 26 -3.66 22.08 17.11
CA VAL A 26 -5.14 22.01 17.18
C VAL A 26 -5.66 20.59 17.01
N THR A 27 -6.29 20.01 18.04
CA THR A 27 -6.81 18.63 17.99
C THR A 27 -8.31 18.55 17.68
N GLU A 28 -9.04 19.67 17.76
CA GLU A 28 -10.46 19.75 17.40
C GLU A 28 -10.81 21.07 16.70
N ILE A 29 -11.50 20.98 15.57
CA ILE A 29 -12.08 22.10 14.84
C ILE A 29 -13.61 21.94 14.84
N VAL A 30 -14.30 22.90 15.47
CA VAL A 30 -15.77 22.95 15.53
C VAL A 30 -16.27 24.02 14.58
N VAL A 31 -17.04 23.63 13.57
CA VAL A 31 -17.44 24.53 12.47
C VAL A 31 -18.88 25.00 12.67
N ARG A 32 -19.10 26.32 12.67
CA ARG A 32 -20.42 26.94 12.72
C ARG A 32 -21.17 26.76 11.39
N PRO A 33 -22.53 26.79 11.40
CA PRO A 33 -23.29 26.69 10.17
C PRO A 33 -22.84 27.71 9.13
N GLY A 34 -22.68 27.27 7.90
CA GLY A 34 -22.16 28.10 6.83
C GLY A 34 -21.66 27.31 5.64
N ARG A 35 -21.41 28.03 4.55
CA ARG A 35 -20.77 27.50 3.35
C ARG A 35 -19.37 28.08 3.22
N TYR A 36 -18.38 27.21 3.35
CA TYR A 36 -16.97 27.53 3.34
C TYR A 36 -16.41 27.19 1.96
N VAL A 37 -16.18 28.21 1.14
CA VAL A 37 -15.61 28.03 -0.21
C VAL A 37 -14.08 27.96 -0.10
N GLU A 38 -13.57 26.78 0.23
CA GLU A 38 -12.16 26.55 0.55
C GLU A 38 -11.64 25.28 -0.14
N HIS A 39 -10.45 25.37 -0.75
CA HIS A 39 -9.68 24.21 -1.20
C HIS A 39 -8.71 23.82 -0.08
N LEU A 40 -8.98 22.69 0.57
CA LEU A 40 -8.38 22.34 1.85
C LEU A 40 -7.47 21.12 1.76
N ARG A 41 -6.41 21.14 2.56
CA ARG A 41 -5.54 20.00 2.80
C ARG A 41 -5.23 19.88 4.29
N VAL A 42 -5.52 18.71 4.87
CA VAL A 42 -5.05 18.35 6.21
C VAL A 42 -3.68 17.71 6.05
N GLU A 43 -2.62 18.48 6.31
CA GLU A 43 -1.24 18.03 6.15
C GLU A 43 -0.82 17.04 7.25
N PRO A 44 0.16 16.14 6.99
CA PRO A 44 0.69 15.23 7.99
C PRO A 44 1.06 15.94 9.29
N ARG A 45 0.59 15.37 10.41
CA ARG A 45 0.68 15.97 11.74
C ARG A 45 0.90 14.89 12.81
N GLY A 46 1.51 15.28 13.92
CA GLY A 46 1.84 14.35 15.02
C GLY A 46 0.70 14.08 16.01
N LEU A 47 -0.38 14.84 15.95
CA LEU A 47 -1.54 14.71 16.83
C LEU A 47 -2.81 14.41 16.02
N PRO A 48 -3.71 13.54 16.51
CA PRO A 48 -5.02 13.31 15.90
C PRO A 48 -5.83 14.59 15.76
N LEU A 49 -6.71 14.63 14.76
CA LEU A 49 -7.57 15.79 14.49
C LEU A 49 -9.03 15.36 14.32
N THR A 50 -9.94 16.04 15.01
CA THR A 50 -11.38 15.97 14.75
C THR A 50 -11.88 17.27 14.11
N ILE A 51 -12.60 17.19 12.99
CA ILE A 51 -13.35 18.32 12.41
C ILE A 51 -14.83 17.96 12.44
N ARG A 52 -15.66 18.81 13.04
CA ARG A 52 -17.10 18.53 13.15
C ARG A 52 -17.97 19.76 13.01
N SER A 53 -19.20 19.55 12.58
CA SER A 53 -20.23 20.57 12.75
C SER A 53 -20.49 20.88 14.23
N SER A 54 -20.80 22.14 14.49
CA SER A 54 -21.30 22.61 15.78
C SER A 54 -22.74 22.18 16.08
N THR A 55 -23.51 21.76 15.07
CA THR A 55 -24.94 21.42 15.21
C THR A 55 -25.22 19.92 15.20
N GLY A 56 -24.23 19.11 14.80
CA GLY A 56 -24.42 17.67 14.59
C GLY A 56 -25.29 17.35 13.36
N ARG A 57 -25.48 18.31 12.44
CA ARG A 57 -26.17 18.10 11.16
C ARG A 57 -25.24 18.44 10.00
N ALA A 58 -25.09 17.50 9.07
CA ALA A 58 -24.18 17.63 7.95
C ALA A 58 -24.58 18.70 6.94
N GLU A 59 -25.88 18.99 6.83
CA GLU A 59 -26.41 20.00 5.91
C GLU A 59 -26.11 21.44 6.37
N ASP A 60 -25.82 21.65 7.65
CA ASP A 60 -25.59 23.00 8.18
C ASP A 60 -24.18 23.52 7.85
N VAL A 61 -23.21 22.64 7.63
CA VAL A 61 -21.81 22.99 7.37
C VAL A 61 -21.39 22.39 6.03
N VAL A 62 -21.10 23.24 5.05
CA VAL A 62 -20.72 22.82 3.69
C VAL A 62 -19.34 23.35 3.34
N ILE A 63 -18.37 22.45 3.17
CA ILE A 63 -17.05 22.71 2.60
C ILE A 63 -17.17 22.51 1.10
N SER A 64 -16.87 23.54 0.32
CA SER A 64 -17.14 23.54 -1.12
C SER A 64 -15.97 24.11 -1.92
N PHE A 65 -15.65 23.45 -3.02
CA PHE A 65 -14.76 23.99 -4.05
C PHE A 65 -15.11 23.37 -5.41
N GLY A 66 -14.55 23.87 -6.50
CA GLY A 66 -14.97 23.48 -7.86
C GLY A 66 -13.81 23.29 -8.82
N LEU A 67 -12.81 22.47 -8.46
CA LEU A 67 -11.71 22.11 -9.35
C LEU A 67 -12.00 20.78 -10.04
N ARG A 68 -11.53 20.66 -11.28
CA ARG A 68 -11.42 19.38 -11.99
C ARG A 68 -9.98 19.04 -12.32
N GLN A 69 -9.73 17.79 -12.66
CA GLN A 69 -8.45 17.40 -13.26
C GLN A 69 -8.21 18.20 -14.55
N GLY A 70 -6.96 18.64 -14.73
CA GLY A 70 -6.53 19.45 -15.87
C GLY A 70 -6.66 20.96 -15.67
N ASP A 71 -7.43 21.43 -14.70
CA ASP A 71 -7.39 22.84 -14.29
C ASP A 71 -5.98 23.22 -13.85
N ARG A 72 -5.55 24.46 -14.09
CA ARG A 72 -4.16 24.87 -13.86
C ARG A 72 -3.99 25.59 -12.53
N ASP A 73 -2.92 25.25 -11.82
CA ASP A 73 -2.48 25.98 -10.65
C ASP A 73 -1.83 27.34 -11.02
N ARG A 74 -1.40 28.10 -10.00
CA ARG A 74 -0.73 29.39 -10.18
C ARG A 74 0.60 29.33 -10.94
N THR A 75 1.21 28.14 -11.04
CA THR A 75 2.46 27.90 -11.78
C THR A 75 2.20 27.47 -13.22
N GLY A 76 0.93 27.20 -13.57
CA GLY A 76 0.51 26.72 -14.88
C GLY A 76 0.51 25.20 -15.00
N LEU A 77 0.82 24.45 -13.94
CA LEU A 77 0.77 22.99 -13.92
C LEU A 77 -0.66 22.50 -13.72
N PRO A 78 -1.07 21.40 -14.39
CA PRO A 78 -2.41 20.87 -14.22
C PRO A 78 -2.58 20.16 -12.87
N TYR A 79 -3.71 20.37 -12.21
CA TYR A 79 -4.17 19.50 -11.13
C TYR A 79 -4.43 18.11 -11.70
N VAL A 80 -3.91 17.09 -11.02
CA VAL A 80 -4.18 15.68 -11.37
C VAL A 80 -5.22 15.12 -10.42
N GLN A 81 -4.80 14.56 -9.28
CA GLN A 81 -5.69 14.15 -8.18
C GLN A 81 -5.75 15.19 -7.05
N ASP A 82 -4.96 16.25 -7.16
CA ASP A 82 -4.97 17.39 -6.22
C ASP A 82 -6.08 18.40 -6.55
N CYS A 83 -7.08 18.01 -7.36
CA CYS A 83 -8.31 18.77 -7.59
C CYS A 83 -9.39 18.52 -6.53
N ALA A 84 -9.09 17.76 -5.48
CA ALA A 84 -10.04 17.45 -4.42
C ALA A 84 -10.42 18.68 -3.59
N THR A 85 -11.71 18.91 -3.33
CA THR A 85 -12.14 19.99 -2.40
C THR A 85 -11.46 19.86 -1.04
N LEU A 86 -11.39 18.64 -0.50
CA LEU A 86 -10.65 18.32 0.72
C LEU A 86 -9.70 17.15 0.50
N THR A 87 -8.40 17.35 0.73
CA THR A 87 -7.44 16.25 0.85
C THR A 87 -7.08 16.00 2.31
N VAL A 88 -7.24 14.77 2.79
CA VAL A 88 -6.86 14.34 4.13
C VAL A 88 -5.58 13.52 4.05
N ALA A 89 -4.42 14.17 4.19
CA ALA A 89 -3.11 13.55 4.13
C ALA A 89 -2.54 13.14 5.50
N ALA A 90 -3.11 13.68 6.58
CA ALA A 90 -2.82 13.26 7.94
C ALA A 90 -3.44 11.92 8.30
N ASP A 91 -2.73 11.17 9.13
CA ASP A 91 -3.26 10.03 9.85
C ASP A 91 -4.20 10.49 10.99
N ASP A 92 -5.04 9.59 11.50
CA ASP A 92 -5.85 9.80 12.72
C ASP A 92 -6.80 11.01 12.64
N VAL A 93 -7.43 11.18 11.47
CA VAL A 93 -8.40 12.26 11.22
C VAL A 93 -9.83 11.74 11.31
N ARG A 94 -10.69 12.48 12.01
CA ARG A 94 -12.12 12.22 12.11
C ARG A 94 -12.91 13.41 11.57
N LEU A 95 -13.77 13.18 10.58
CA LEU A 95 -14.76 14.14 10.09
C LEU A 95 -16.15 13.72 10.56
N LEU A 96 -16.93 14.63 11.16
CA LEU A 96 -18.27 14.34 11.64
C LEU A 96 -19.29 15.38 11.20
N ASP A 97 -20.45 14.88 10.79
CA ASP A 97 -21.66 15.68 10.63
C ASP A 97 -21.44 16.93 9.76
N LEU A 98 -20.74 16.80 8.63
CA LEU A 98 -20.45 17.91 7.71
C LEU A 98 -20.58 17.46 6.24
N THR A 99 -20.78 18.42 5.35
CA THR A 99 -20.80 18.22 3.90
C THR A 99 -19.46 18.63 3.29
N VAL A 100 -18.91 17.80 2.41
CA VAL A 100 -17.83 18.16 1.50
C VAL A 100 -18.33 17.95 0.08
N GLU A 101 -18.21 18.97 -0.76
CA GLU A 101 -18.68 18.88 -2.15
C GLU A 101 -17.67 19.42 -3.15
N ASN A 102 -17.63 18.79 -4.33
CA ASN A 102 -17.05 19.40 -5.52
C ASN A 102 -18.16 19.90 -6.43
N THR A 103 -18.15 21.19 -6.73
CA THR A 103 -19.22 21.86 -7.48
C THR A 103 -19.07 21.77 -9.00
N TYR A 104 -17.99 21.16 -9.50
CA TYR A 104 -17.81 21.00 -10.94
C TYR A 104 -18.92 20.10 -11.52
N ASP A 105 -19.66 20.64 -12.49
CA ASP A 105 -20.68 19.92 -13.23
C ASP A 105 -20.58 20.25 -14.73
N LYS A 106 -20.06 19.29 -15.50
CA LYS A 106 -19.94 19.40 -16.95
C LYS A 106 -21.27 19.69 -17.67
N ARG A 107 -22.41 19.36 -17.07
CA ARG A 107 -23.73 19.59 -17.70
C ARG A 107 -24.07 21.08 -17.80
N VAL A 108 -23.40 21.91 -17.00
CA VAL A 108 -23.53 23.36 -17.04
C VAL A 108 -22.77 23.95 -18.23
N ASP A 109 -21.72 23.29 -18.71
CA ASP A 109 -20.93 23.72 -19.86
C ASP A 109 -20.50 22.52 -20.74
N PRO A 110 -21.22 22.26 -21.85
CA PRO A 110 -20.95 21.15 -22.76
C PRO A 110 -19.59 21.22 -23.46
N ASP A 111 -18.94 22.39 -23.50
CA ASP A 111 -17.65 22.57 -24.16
C ASP A 111 -16.48 22.13 -23.25
N LEU A 112 -16.74 21.89 -21.96
CA LEU A 112 -15.73 21.37 -21.04
C LEU A 112 -15.60 19.84 -21.19
N PRO A 113 -14.38 19.31 -21.36
CA PRO A 113 -14.19 17.87 -21.40
C PRO A 113 -14.61 17.24 -20.08
N ASP A 114 -15.20 16.05 -20.19
CA ASP A 114 -15.53 15.20 -19.06
C ASP A 114 -14.26 14.86 -18.28
N SER A 115 -14.27 15.11 -16.97
CA SER A 115 -13.07 15.00 -16.15
C SER A 115 -13.43 14.83 -14.68
N GLN A 116 -12.49 14.22 -13.95
CA GLN A 116 -12.55 13.93 -12.53
C GLN A 116 -12.71 15.21 -11.72
N ALA A 117 -13.64 15.20 -10.77
CA ALA A 117 -13.89 16.30 -9.85
C ALA A 117 -14.14 15.74 -8.45
N ILE A 118 -13.07 15.70 -7.66
CA ILE A 118 -13.02 14.96 -6.41
C ILE A 118 -13.58 15.85 -5.28
N ALA A 119 -14.52 15.34 -4.48
CA ALA A 119 -14.96 16.03 -3.27
C ALA A 119 -13.98 15.78 -2.13
N ILE A 120 -13.60 14.52 -1.91
CA ILE A 120 -12.61 14.18 -0.89
C ILE A 120 -11.59 13.16 -1.40
N ARG A 121 -10.32 13.41 -1.07
CA ARG A 121 -9.20 12.49 -1.25
C ARG A 121 -8.63 12.11 0.10
N THR A 122 -8.53 10.82 0.39
CA THR A 122 -7.86 10.29 1.59
C THR A 122 -6.48 9.77 1.21
N LEU A 123 -5.46 10.13 1.99
CA LEU A 123 -4.07 9.72 1.80
C LEU A 123 -3.44 9.22 3.12
N GLY A 124 -3.86 9.78 4.25
CA GLY A 124 -3.47 9.29 5.56
C GLY A 124 -4.12 7.96 5.93
N ASP A 125 -3.67 7.38 7.04
CA ASP A 125 -4.20 6.16 7.64
C ASP A 125 -5.18 6.47 8.79
N ARG A 126 -6.02 5.52 9.17
CA ARG A 126 -7.01 5.68 10.25
C ARG A 126 -7.97 6.86 10.06
N ILE A 127 -8.44 7.11 8.85
CA ILE A 127 -9.37 8.21 8.56
C ILE A 127 -10.81 7.76 8.81
N ARG A 128 -11.56 8.52 9.60
CA ARG A 128 -12.99 8.27 9.90
C ARG A 128 -13.87 9.37 9.34
N LEU A 129 -14.94 9.00 8.65
CA LEU A 129 -16.01 9.89 8.23
C LEU A 129 -17.33 9.39 8.79
N GLU A 130 -18.00 10.20 9.59
CA GLU A 130 -19.20 9.78 10.30
C GLU A 130 -20.35 10.73 10.03
N ARG A 131 -21.44 10.20 9.46
CA ARG A 131 -22.64 10.99 9.11
C ARG A 131 -22.31 12.20 8.23
N CYS A 132 -21.27 12.08 7.40
CA CYS A 132 -20.87 13.11 6.44
C CYS A 132 -21.64 12.99 5.13
N ARG A 133 -21.70 14.08 4.38
CA ARG A 133 -22.21 14.11 3.00
C ARG A 133 -21.06 14.41 2.05
N LEU A 134 -20.80 13.53 1.09
CA LEU A 134 -19.71 13.63 0.12
C LEU A 134 -20.34 13.73 -1.27
N ILE A 135 -20.30 14.91 -1.89
CA ILE A 135 -21.15 15.22 -3.04
C ILE A 135 -20.30 15.62 -4.25
N GLY A 136 -20.55 14.99 -5.39
CA GLY A 136 -19.88 15.32 -6.65
C GLY A 136 -20.56 14.66 -7.85
N ARG A 137 -19.77 14.41 -8.88
CA ARG A 137 -20.17 13.68 -10.10
C ARG A 137 -19.19 12.55 -10.36
N GLN A 138 -18.26 12.77 -11.28
CA GLN A 138 -17.23 11.80 -11.61
C GLN A 138 -16.11 11.88 -10.56
N ASP A 139 -15.70 10.73 -10.03
CA ASP A 139 -14.60 10.58 -9.07
C ASP A 139 -14.83 11.28 -7.70
N THR A 140 -16.07 11.33 -7.18
CA THR A 140 -16.41 12.05 -5.94
C THR A 140 -15.50 11.71 -4.73
N LEU A 141 -15.25 10.43 -4.48
CA LEU A 141 -14.53 9.94 -3.29
C LEU A 141 -13.31 9.11 -3.72
N LEU A 142 -12.12 9.71 -3.58
CA LEU A 142 -10.84 9.05 -3.81
C LEU A 142 -10.27 8.48 -2.51
N LEU A 143 -10.32 7.15 -2.39
CA LEU A 143 -9.78 6.34 -1.31
C LEU A 143 -8.36 5.89 -1.67
N ASP A 144 -7.37 6.77 -1.48
CA ASP A 144 -6.02 6.61 -2.03
C ASP A 144 -5.01 6.13 -1.00
N ALA A 145 -3.78 5.91 -1.49
CA ALA A 145 -2.60 5.78 -0.64
C ALA A 145 -1.41 6.46 -1.34
N PRO A 146 -0.47 7.08 -0.58
CA PRO A 146 0.59 7.90 -1.16
C PRO A 146 1.54 7.07 -2.03
N GLY A 147 1.90 5.88 -1.57
CA GLY A 147 2.65 4.88 -2.32
C GLY A 147 1.78 3.71 -2.77
N TRP A 148 2.32 2.88 -3.65
CA TRP A 148 1.67 1.63 -4.03
C TRP A 148 1.75 0.58 -2.92
N SER A 149 2.82 0.59 -2.14
CA SER A 149 2.99 -0.34 -1.02
C SER A 149 2.31 0.09 0.28
N ASP A 150 1.65 1.24 0.28
CA ASP A 150 0.96 1.74 1.46
C ASP A 150 -0.44 1.16 1.57
N VAL A 151 -0.74 0.59 2.73
CA VAL A 151 -2.09 0.19 3.12
C VAL A 151 -2.61 1.30 4.03
N ARG A 152 -3.67 1.97 3.58
CA ARG A 152 -4.34 3.05 4.33
C ARG A 152 -5.76 2.63 4.64
N HIS A 153 -6.17 2.81 5.89
CA HIS A 153 -7.46 2.41 6.40
C HIS A 153 -8.41 3.61 6.48
N VAL A 154 -9.59 3.45 5.90
CA VAL A 154 -10.63 4.48 5.90
C VAL A 154 -11.97 3.86 6.30
N HIS A 155 -12.69 4.48 7.22
CA HIS A 155 -14.01 4.03 7.65
C HIS A 155 -15.04 5.14 7.48
N LEU A 156 -16.03 4.90 6.63
CA LEU A 156 -17.20 5.72 6.45
C LEU A 156 -18.37 5.04 7.17
N THR A 157 -19.01 5.75 8.11
CA THR A 157 -20.18 5.24 8.85
C THR A 157 -21.36 6.18 8.64
N ASP A 158 -22.50 5.64 8.20
CA ASP A 158 -23.75 6.37 7.98
C ASP A 158 -23.61 7.62 7.09
N CYS A 159 -22.68 7.57 6.14
CA CYS A 159 -22.42 8.67 5.22
C CYS A 159 -23.40 8.67 4.04
N TYR A 160 -23.59 9.85 3.44
CA TYR A 160 -24.21 10.03 2.14
C TYR A 160 -23.12 10.30 1.11
N VAL A 161 -23.01 9.47 0.07
CA VAL A 161 -22.02 9.64 -1.01
C VAL A 161 -22.76 9.77 -2.34
N GLU A 162 -22.52 10.82 -3.11
CA GLU A 162 -23.22 11.09 -4.36
C GLU A 162 -22.27 11.28 -5.56
N GLY A 163 -22.57 10.63 -6.69
CA GLY A 163 -21.84 10.81 -7.94
C GLY A 163 -22.43 10.04 -9.13
N ASP A 164 -21.69 9.96 -10.24
CA ASP A 164 -22.10 9.21 -11.45
C ASP A 164 -21.05 8.19 -11.92
N VAL A 165 -19.89 8.63 -12.39
CA VAL A 165 -18.84 7.78 -12.94
C VAL A 165 -17.74 7.57 -11.89
N ASP A 166 -17.42 6.32 -11.57
CA ASP A 166 -16.31 5.91 -10.70
C ASP A 166 -16.28 6.65 -9.35
N PHE A 167 -17.45 6.94 -8.79
CA PHE A 167 -17.54 7.96 -7.74
C PHE A 167 -17.10 7.50 -6.35
N VAL A 168 -16.82 6.21 -6.16
CA VAL A 168 -16.07 5.66 -5.02
C VAL A 168 -14.91 4.81 -5.56
N TYR A 169 -13.68 5.31 -5.49
CA TYR A 169 -12.57 4.69 -6.21
C TYR A 169 -11.24 4.80 -5.47
N GLY A 170 -10.26 3.99 -5.87
CA GLY A 170 -8.92 4.01 -5.29
C GLY A 170 -8.46 2.68 -4.68
N ARG A 171 -7.36 2.74 -3.94
CA ARG A 171 -6.57 1.56 -3.52
C ARG A 171 -6.54 1.30 -2.02
N ALA A 172 -7.12 2.19 -1.21
CA ALA A 172 -7.15 2.05 0.23
C ALA A 172 -7.92 0.78 0.66
N THR A 173 -7.70 0.36 1.90
CA THR A 173 -8.56 -0.58 2.60
C THR A 173 -9.68 0.22 3.26
N ALA A 174 -10.86 0.23 2.65
CA ALA A 174 -11.94 1.11 3.07
C ALA A 174 -13.24 0.35 3.34
N VAL A 175 -13.91 0.73 4.42
CA VAL A 175 -15.26 0.28 4.75
C VAL A 175 -16.23 1.44 4.58
N ILE A 176 -17.25 1.23 3.76
CA ILE A 176 -18.41 2.10 3.59
C ILE A 176 -19.59 1.38 4.24
N GLU A 177 -19.95 1.79 5.45
CA GLU A 177 -20.91 1.10 6.30
C GLU A 177 -22.18 1.94 6.50
N GLY A 178 -23.34 1.33 6.24
CA GLY A 178 -24.63 1.98 6.39
C GLY A 178 -24.84 3.15 5.42
N GLY A 179 -25.69 4.11 5.80
CA GLY A 179 -25.88 5.32 4.98
C GLY A 179 -26.49 5.09 3.58
N GLU A 180 -26.13 5.98 2.64
CA GLU A 180 -26.66 6.02 1.28
C GLU A 180 -25.56 6.31 0.26
N VAL A 181 -25.52 5.51 -0.81
CA VAL A 181 -24.67 5.69 -1.97
C VAL A 181 -25.59 6.03 -3.15
N ARG A 182 -25.64 7.30 -3.53
CA ARG A 182 -26.59 7.82 -4.50
C ARG A 182 -25.95 8.11 -5.85
N SER A 183 -26.49 7.48 -6.87
CA SER A 183 -26.19 7.78 -8.27
C SER A 183 -26.99 9.00 -8.74
N ASN A 184 -26.31 9.99 -9.32
CA ASN A 184 -26.92 11.19 -9.92
C ASN A 184 -26.74 11.27 -11.45
N GLY A 185 -26.37 10.14 -12.06
CA GLY A 185 -26.26 9.92 -13.50
C GLY A 185 -25.94 8.44 -13.80
N PRO A 186 -26.06 8.00 -15.07
CA PRO A 186 -25.54 6.70 -15.50
C PRO A 186 -24.03 6.61 -15.24
N GLY A 187 -23.54 5.43 -14.87
CA GLY A 187 -22.12 5.24 -14.58
C GLY A 187 -21.80 4.03 -13.72
N TRP A 188 -20.83 4.18 -12.82
CA TRP A 188 -20.26 3.11 -12.00
C TRP A 188 -20.10 3.58 -10.57
N VAL A 189 -20.59 2.79 -9.62
CA VAL A 189 -20.45 3.09 -8.19
C VAL A 189 -19.00 3.00 -7.76
N ALA A 190 -18.34 1.87 -8.05
CA ALA A 190 -17.00 1.58 -7.57
C ALA A 190 -15.97 1.44 -8.69
N ALA A 191 -14.77 1.98 -8.48
CA ALA A 191 -13.62 1.75 -9.35
C ALA A 191 -12.33 1.46 -8.55
N PRO A 192 -12.24 0.30 -7.87
CA PRO A 192 -11.10 0.00 -7.04
C PRO A 192 -9.84 -0.27 -7.86
N SER A 193 -8.70 0.14 -7.31
CA SER A 193 -7.34 -0.07 -7.83
C SER A 193 -6.41 -0.70 -6.80
N THR A 194 -7.01 -1.44 -5.86
CA THR A 194 -6.32 -2.18 -4.81
C THR A 194 -5.18 -3.01 -5.39
N ALA A 195 -3.97 -2.90 -4.82
CA ALA A 195 -2.87 -3.79 -5.18
C ALA A 195 -3.29 -5.24 -4.93
N ARG A 196 -2.91 -6.16 -5.83
CA ARG A 196 -3.22 -7.60 -5.75
C ARG A 196 -2.88 -8.18 -4.36
N GLU A 197 -1.81 -7.69 -3.75
CA GLU A 197 -1.28 -8.17 -2.48
C GLU A 197 -1.95 -7.54 -1.27
N ASN A 198 -2.62 -6.40 -1.43
CA ASN A 198 -3.46 -5.89 -0.37
C ASN A 198 -4.75 -6.73 -0.40
N PRO A 199 -5.00 -7.57 0.62
CA PRO A 199 -6.13 -8.50 0.64
C PRO A 199 -7.47 -7.80 0.76
N ARG A 200 -7.49 -6.49 1.08
CA ARG A 200 -8.70 -5.74 1.43
C ARG A 200 -8.75 -4.41 0.66
N GLY A 201 -9.70 -4.30 -0.26
CA GLY A 201 -9.97 -3.10 -1.04
C GLY A 201 -11.15 -2.32 -0.47
N LEU A 202 -12.28 -2.31 -1.18
CA LEU A 202 -13.48 -1.58 -0.79
C LEU A 202 -14.56 -2.56 -0.29
N LEU A 203 -15.09 -2.32 0.90
CA LEU A 203 -16.23 -3.04 1.45
C LEU A 203 -17.42 -2.08 1.60
N PHE A 204 -18.48 -2.31 0.83
CA PHE A 204 -19.79 -1.69 1.02
C PHE A 204 -20.63 -2.64 1.89
N SER A 205 -21.00 -2.22 3.09
CA SER A 205 -21.70 -3.04 4.08
C SER A 205 -22.99 -2.36 4.54
N GLY A 206 -24.15 -2.96 4.26
CA GLY A 206 -25.46 -2.42 4.67
C GLY A 206 -25.83 -1.07 4.02
N VAL A 207 -25.17 -0.69 2.93
CA VAL A 207 -25.42 0.58 2.24
C VAL A 207 -26.73 0.53 1.43
N ARG A 208 -27.41 1.68 1.28
CA ARG A 208 -28.51 1.82 0.32
C ARG A 208 -28.01 2.44 -0.97
N LEU A 209 -28.07 1.70 -2.08
CA LEU A 209 -27.77 2.21 -3.40
C LEU A 209 -29.04 2.83 -4.00
N THR A 210 -29.05 4.14 -4.21
CA THR A 210 -30.23 4.85 -4.74
C THR A 210 -29.90 5.64 -6.00
N GLY A 211 -30.92 5.94 -6.80
CA GLY A 211 -30.77 6.70 -8.04
C GLY A 211 -32.12 7.27 -8.48
N PRO A 212 -32.75 8.13 -7.66
CA PRO A 212 -34.09 8.63 -7.95
C PRO A 212 -34.10 9.37 -9.30
N GLY A 213 -35.04 8.99 -10.16
CA GLY A 213 -35.18 9.57 -11.50
C GLY A 213 -34.23 9.00 -12.56
N LEU A 214 -33.33 8.08 -12.21
CA LEU A 214 -32.50 7.38 -13.20
C LEU A 214 -33.28 6.23 -13.86
N PRO A 215 -33.03 5.95 -15.15
CA PRO A 215 -33.57 4.76 -15.81
C PRO A 215 -33.15 3.48 -15.10
N ALA A 216 -34.01 2.46 -15.14
CA ALA A 216 -33.67 1.14 -14.64
C ALA A 216 -32.45 0.57 -15.37
N GLY A 217 -31.54 -0.06 -14.64
CA GLY A 217 -30.32 -0.66 -15.19
C GLY A 217 -29.31 0.29 -15.84
N SER A 218 -29.30 1.57 -15.44
CA SER A 218 -28.38 2.58 -15.98
C SER A 218 -27.05 2.72 -15.22
N VAL A 219 -26.89 2.04 -14.08
CA VAL A 219 -25.70 2.16 -13.23
C VAL A 219 -25.14 0.79 -12.87
N HIS A 220 -23.84 0.62 -13.09
CA HIS A 220 -23.10 -0.58 -12.70
C HIS A 220 -22.54 -0.45 -11.28
N LEU A 221 -22.39 -1.58 -10.60
CA LEU A 221 -21.75 -1.69 -9.28
C LEU A 221 -20.27 -1.32 -9.33
N GLY A 222 -19.55 -1.67 -10.40
CA GLY A 222 -18.18 -1.21 -10.57
C GLY A 222 -17.42 -1.74 -11.77
N ARG A 223 -16.16 -1.30 -11.88
CA ARG A 223 -15.21 -1.70 -12.93
C ARG A 223 -13.77 -1.64 -12.42
N PRO A 224 -12.82 -2.43 -12.96
CA PRO A 224 -11.47 -2.52 -12.39
C PRO A 224 -10.60 -1.37 -12.86
N TRP A 225 -10.28 -0.43 -11.97
CA TRP A 225 -9.37 0.64 -12.34
C TRP A 225 -7.92 0.20 -12.21
N HIS A 226 -7.19 0.23 -13.32
CA HIS A 226 -5.75 -0.03 -13.39
C HIS A 226 -4.99 1.28 -13.63
N PRO A 227 -4.55 2.02 -12.59
CA PRO A 227 -3.95 3.34 -12.75
C PRO A 227 -2.69 3.26 -13.63
N GLY A 228 -2.67 3.99 -14.74
CA GLY A 228 -1.58 3.92 -15.71
C GLY A 228 -1.40 2.55 -16.40
N GLY A 229 -2.45 1.73 -16.44
CA GLY A 229 -2.42 0.39 -17.03
C GLY A 229 -1.65 -0.65 -16.20
N LYS A 230 -1.47 -0.42 -14.89
CA LYS A 230 -0.75 -1.35 -14.00
C LYS A 230 -1.51 -2.68 -13.87
N PRO A 231 -0.99 -3.82 -14.37
CA PRO A 231 -1.70 -5.11 -14.32
C PRO A 231 -1.86 -5.66 -12.89
N ASP A 232 -1.02 -5.24 -11.94
CA ASP A 232 -1.09 -5.67 -10.54
C ASP A 232 -2.14 -4.89 -9.71
N ALA A 233 -2.87 -3.95 -10.33
CA ALA A 233 -4.01 -3.27 -9.73
C ALA A 233 -5.26 -4.14 -9.80
N VAL A 234 -5.26 -5.25 -9.07
CA VAL A 234 -6.41 -6.16 -9.02
C VAL A 234 -7.40 -5.67 -7.97
N GLY A 235 -8.18 -4.66 -8.36
CA GLY A 235 -9.15 -3.99 -7.50
C GLY A 235 -10.13 -4.96 -6.82
N GLN A 236 -10.44 -4.68 -5.55
CA GLN A 236 -11.47 -5.41 -4.80
C GLN A 236 -12.63 -4.49 -4.44
N ALA A 237 -13.85 -4.95 -4.70
CA ALA A 237 -15.06 -4.32 -4.19
C ALA A 237 -16.07 -5.40 -3.79
N PHE A 238 -16.44 -5.41 -2.51
CA PHE A 238 -17.48 -6.28 -1.98
C PHE A 238 -18.73 -5.48 -1.59
N PHE A 239 -19.91 -5.99 -1.97
CA PHE A 239 -21.20 -5.46 -1.58
C PHE A 239 -21.91 -6.48 -0.69
N VAL A 240 -22.03 -6.17 0.59
CA VAL A 240 -22.53 -7.07 1.63
C VAL A 240 -23.79 -6.49 2.25
N ASP A 241 -24.90 -7.22 2.16
CA ASP A 241 -26.20 -6.87 2.75
C ASP A 241 -26.73 -5.49 2.34
N CYS A 242 -26.39 -5.06 1.12
CA CYS A 242 -26.80 -3.77 0.56
C CYS A 242 -28.25 -3.79 0.03
N ALA A 243 -28.90 -2.63 0.01
CA ALA A 243 -30.17 -2.45 -0.67
C ALA A 243 -29.93 -1.83 -2.06
N PHE A 244 -30.26 -2.57 -3.13
CA PHE A 244 -30.05 -2.14 -4.52
C PHE A 244 -31.30 -1.45 -5.05
N GLY A 245 -31.16 -0.24 -5.59
CA GLY A 245 -32.24 0.46 -6.28
C GLY A 245 -32.48 -0.06 -7.71
N PRO A 246 -33.63 0.27 -8.34
CA PRO A 246 -33.97 -0.23 -9.69
C PRO A 246 -33.02 0.26 -10.80
N HIS A 247 -32.30 1.35 -10.56
CA HIS A 247 -31.27 1.88 -11.46
C HIS A 247 -30.04 0.97 -11.61
N VAL A 248 -29.82 0.02 -10.70
CA VAL A 248 -28.68 -0.90 -10.75
C VAL A 248 -28.84 -1.89 -11.92
N ALA A 249 -27.82 -1.97 -12.76
CA ALA A 249 -27.74 -2.81 -13.95
C ALA A 249 -27.65 -4.30 -13.59
N ALA A 250 -28.35 -5.14 -14.36
CA ALA A 250 -28.34 -6.59 -14.16
C ALA A 250 -26.94 -7.17 -14.38
N GLU A 251 -26.15 -6.57 -15.28
CA GLU A 251 -24.76 -6.93 -15.55
C GLU A 251 -23.85 -6.77 -14.33
N GLY A 252 -24.17 -5.82 -13.43
CA GLY A 252 -23.40 -5.55 -12.22
C GLY A 252 -22.05 -4.89 -12.49
N PHE A 253 -21.14 -5.55 -13.20
CA PHE A 253 -19.75 -5.12 -13.39
C PHE A 253 -19.36 -5.06 -14.86
N THR A 254 -18.42 -4.17 -15.23
CA THR A 254 -17.93 -4.04 -16.61
C THR A 254 -16.41 -3.94 -16.67
N GLU A 255 -15.84 -4.17 -17.85
CA GLU A 255 -14.42 -3.91 -18.12
C GLU A 255 -14.06 -2.43 -18.02
N MET A 256 -12.75 -2.15 -17.90
CA MET A 256 -12.19 -0.80 -17.99
C MET A 256 -10.82 -0.86 -18.65
N GLY A 257 -10.61 -0.06 -19.71
CA GLY A 257 -9.28 0.09 -20.33
C GLY A 257 -8.65 -1.22 -20.85
N GLY A 258 -9.48 -2.20 -21.24
CA GLY A 258 -9.03 -3.51 -21.70
C GLY A 258 -8.80 -4.56 -20.59
N PHE A 259 -9.08 -4.22 -19.33
CA PHE A 259 -9.05 -5.18 -18.21
C PHE A 259 -10.46 -5.71 -17.94
N ASP A 260 -10.62 -7.04 -18.01
CA ASP A 260 -11.89 -7.71 -17.73
C ASP A 260 -12.20 -7.64 -16.23
N TRP A 261 -13.46 -7.35 -15.88
CA TRP A 261 -13.91 -7.33 -14.50
C TRP A 261 -13.81 -8.70 -13.82
N ARG A 262 -13.82 -9.79 -14.60
CA ARG A 262 -13.68 -11.16 -14.10
C ARG A 262 -12.29 -11.45 -13.53
N ASP A 263 -11.29 -10.68 -13.93
CA ASP A 263 -9.94 -10.77 -13.38
C ASP A 263 -9.79 -9.94 -12.09
N ALA A 264 -10.80 -9.15 -11.73
CA ALA A 264 -10.86 -8.35 -10.51
C ALA A 264 -11.47 -9.14 -9.34
N ARG A 265 -11.38 -8.58 -8.12
CA ARG A 265 -11.90 -9.19 -6.89
C ARG A 265 -13.27 -8.60 -6.54
N PHE A 266 -14.25 -8.79 -7.41
CA PHE A 266 -15.62 -8.34 -7.16
C PHE A 266 -16.46 -9.42 -6.50
N GLY A 267 -17.37 -9.02 -5.62
CA GLY A 267 -18.21 -9.95 -4.89
C GLY A 267 -19.45 -9.29 -4.32
N VAL A 268 -20.57 -10.02 -4.34
CA VAL A 268 -21.82 -9.62 -3.71
C VAL A 268 -22.26 -10.73 -2.74
N ARG A 269 -22.78 -10.35 -1.57
CA ARG A 269 -23.34 -11.27 -0.59
C ARG A 269 -24.59 -10.67 0.05
N GLY A 270 -25.71 -11.38 -0.05
CA GLY A 270 -26.98 -10.93 0.53
C GLY A 270 -27.54 -9.68 -0.15
N GLY A 271 -28.39 -8.97 0.58
CA GLY A 271 -29.01 -7.72 0.12
C GLY A 271 -30.45 -7.86 -0.40
N THR A 272 -31.02 -6.73 -0.86
CA THR A 272 -32.41 -6.62 -1.33
C THR A 272 -32.51 -5.77 -2.60
N GLY A 273 -33.64 -5.84 -3.32
CA GLY A 273 -33.83 -5.13 -4.59
C GLY A 273 -33.57 -6.02 -5.82
N PRO A 274 -33.11 -5.48 -6.97
CA PRO A 274 -32.82 -6.26 -8.17
C PRO A 274 -31.49 -7.02 -8.05
N VAL A 275 -31.35 -7.84 -7.01
CA VAL A 275 -30.18 -8.71 -6.82
C VAL A 275 -30.16 -9.75 -7.94
N ASN A 276 -29.05 -9.83 -8.67
CA ASN A 276 -28.87 -10.83 -9.71
C ASN A 276 -28.08 -12.04 -9.16
N PRO A 277 -28.62 -13.27 -9.23
CA PRO A 277 -27.89 -14.47 -8.82
C PRO A 277 -26.60 -14.75 -9.63
N ASP A 278 -26.46 -14.15 -10.81
CA ASP A 278 -25.28 -14.32 -11.68
C ASP A 278 -24.12 -13.38 -11.30
N TRP A 279 -24.31 -12.47 -10.34
CA TRP A 279 -23.20 -11.67 -9.83
C TRP A 279 -22.17 -12.55 -9.11
N PRO A 280 -20.87 -12.20 -9.17
CA PRO A 280 -19.85 -12.97 -8.47
C PRO A 280 -20.14 -12.97 -6.97
N ALA A 281 -20.12 -14.15 -6.35
CA ALA A 281 -20.27 -14.26 -4.90
C ALA A 281 -18.98 -13.80 -4.19
N VAL A 282 -19.12 -13.22 -2.99
CA VAL A 282 -17.96 -13.03 -2.11
C VAL A 282 -17.35 -14.41 -1.79
N PRO A 283 -16.04 -14.65 -2.03
CA PRO A 283 -15.41 -15.93 -1.75
C PRO A 283 -15.52 -16.32 -0.27
N GLU A 284 -15.75 -17.60 -0.01
CA GLU A 284 -15.83 -18.13 1.35
C GLU A 284 -14.55 -17.82 2.15
N GLY A 285 -14.70 -17.43 3.41
CA GLY A 285 -13.59 -17.03 4.28
C GLY A 285 -13.05 -15.61 4.09
N SER A 286 -13.54 -14.86 3.09
CA SER A 286 -13.17 -13.44 2.94
C SER A 286 -13.64 -12.62 4.14
N PRO A 287 -12.84 -11.64 4.62
CA PRO A 287 -13.30 -10.72 5.66
C PRO A 287 -14.41 -9.83 5.09
N VAL A 288 -15.49 -9.73 5.85
CA VAL A 288 -16.75 -9.06 5.47
C VAL A 288 -17.34 -8.27 6.64
N GLU A 289 -16.86 -8.51 7.86
CA GLU A 289 -17.20 -7.71 9.02
C GLU A 289 -16.30 -6.47 9.05
N PRO A 290 -16.84 -5.25 9.24
CA PRO A 290 -16.07 -4.00 9.26
C PRO A 290 -14.78 -4.05 10.10
N ALA A 291 -14.85 -4.60 11.32
CA ALA A 291 -13.69 -4.72 12.21
C ALA A 291 -12.59 -5.64 11.67
N GLN A 292 -12.96 -6.74 11.01
CA GLN A 292 -11.99 -7.65 10.37
C GLN A 292 -11.41 -7.02 9.10
N PHE A 293 -12.25 -6.27 8.37
CA PHE A 293 -11.84 -5.61 7.15
C PHE A 293 -10.86 -4.45 7.44
N LEU A 294 -10.98 -3.81 8.60
CA LEU A 294 -10.07 -2.77 9.09
C LEU A 294 -8.95 -3.33 9.99
N ALA A 295 -8.68 -4.64 9.97
CA ALA A 295 -7.55 -5.21 10.70
C ALA A 295 -6.24 -4.51 10.29
N GLY A 296 -5.45 -4.09 11.29
CA GLY A 296 -4.29 -3.20 11.09
C GLY A 296 -4.60 -1.72 11.31
N TRP A 297 -5.83 -1.37 11.74
CA TRP A 297 -6.26 0.01 12.00
C TRP A 297 -5.25 0.79 12.83
N ASP A 298 -4.83 0.32 14.01
CA ASP A 298 -3.98 1.06 14.98
C ASP A 298 -2.55 1.43 14.49
N GLY A 299 -2.27 1.24 13.20
CA GLY A 299 -1.01 1.55 12.54
C GLY A 299 0.01 0.41 12.64
N PRO A 300 1.13 0.51 11.89
CA PRO A 300 2.26 -0.38 12.11
C PRO A 300 2.85 -0.07 13.49
N ALA A 301 2.83 -1.05 14.40
CA ALA A 301 3.51 -0.94 15.68
C ALA A 301 5.03 -0.73 15.48
N LYS A 302 5.82 -0.52 16.54
CA LYS A 302 7.26 -0.83 16.38
C LYS A 302 7.40 -2.34 16.15
N PRO A 303 8.45 -2.80 15.44
CA PRO A 303 8.71 -4.23 15.37
C PRO A 303 8.86 -4.78 16.80
N THR A 304 7.99 -5.69 17.19
CA THR A 304 7.99 -6.38 18.50
C THR A 304 8.07 -7.90 18.33
N GLY A 305 7.94 -8.38 17.10
CA GLY A 305 7.95 -9.80 16.77
C GLY A 305 9.35 -10.29 16.42
N ARG A 306 9.38 -11.44 15.75
CA ARG A 306 10.62 -12.08 15.27
C ARG A 306 11.09 -11.43 13.98
N ILE A 307 12.31 -11.75 13.59
CA ILE A 307 12.81 -11.46 12.25
C ILE A 307 12.39 -12.59 11.33
N VAL A 308 11.73 -12.28 10.22
CA VAL A 308 11.41 -13.24 9.16
C VAL A 308 12.26 -12.90 7.94
N VAL A 309 12.96 -13.88 7.37
CA VAL A 309 13.83 -13.66 6.21
C VAL A 309 13.22 -14.30 4.97
N VAL A 310 12.97 -13.50 3.92
CA VAL A 310 12.65 -13.99 2.57
C VAL A 310 13.73 -13.54 1.61
N SER A 311 14.43 -14.52 1.04
CA SER A 311 15.65 -14.26 0.27
C SER A 311 16.02 -15.46 -0.61
N ASP A 312 17.21 -15.37 -1.23
CA ASP A 312 17.80 -16.35 -2.13
C ASP A 312 18.82 -17.27 -1.42
N SER A 313 19.71 -17.89 -2.20
CA SER A 313 20.71 -18.84 -1.73
C SER A 313 21.76 -18.26 -0.78
N THR A 314 21.93 -16.94 -0.72
CA THR A 314 22.91 -16.35 0.20
C THR A 314 22.44 -16.29 1.64
N ALA A 315 21.12 -16.29 1.87
CA ALA A 315 20.52 -16.31 3.20
C ALA A 315 20.13 -17.71 3.67
N SER A 316 19.77 -18.59 2.73
CA SER A 316 19.15 -19.91 2.96
C SER A 316 19.94 -20.86 3.86
N ALA A 317 19.22 -21.68 4.62
CA ALA A 317 19.80 -22.72 5.47
C ALA A 317 20.28 -23.97 4.69
N TYR A 318 21.46 -24.47 5.05
CA TYR A 318 22.12 -25.63 4.41
C TYR A 318 22.54 -26.71 5.43
N PRO A 319 21.61 -27.52 5.95
CA PRO A 319 21.95 -28.67 6.77
C PRO A 319 22.47 -29.85 5.92
N GLY A 320 23.17 -30.79 6.56
CA GLY A 320 23.51 -32.09 5.97
C GLY A 320 24.63 -32.05 4.94
N ASP A 321 24.39 -32.64 3.77
CA ASP A 321 25.39 -32.85 2.70
C ASP A 321 25.88 -31.55 2.05
N ARG A 322 25.14 -30.45 2.21
CA ARG A 322 25.53 -29.11 1.72
C ARG A 322 26.40 -28.31 2.69
N PHE A 323 26.56 -28.76 3.93
CA PHE A 323 27.52 -28.18 4.88
C PHE A 323 28.96 -28.35 4.32
N PRO A 324 29.89 -27.38 4.47
CA PRO A 324 29.87 -26.20 5.34
C PRO A 324 29.32 -24.91 4.71
N ARG A 325 28.64 -25.00 3.55
CA ARG A 325 27.89 -23.84 3.03
C ARG A 325 26.91 -23.38 4.11
N THR A 326 26.85 -22.07 4.35
CA THR A 326 26.00 -21.49 5.40
C THR A 326 25.40 -20.19 4.89
N GLY A 327 24.09 -20.00 5.04
CA GLY A 327 23.46 -18.72 4.70
C GLY A 327 23.53 -17.71 5.84
N TRP A 328 23.53 -16.41 5.54
CA TRP A 328 23.52 -15.39 6.60
C TRP A 328 22.21 -15.40 7.41
N GLY A 329 21.08 -15.76 6.80
CA GLY A 329 19.80 -15.95 7.48
C GLY A 329 19.83 -17.10 8.48
N GLN A 330 20.49 -18.21 8.11
CA GLN A 330 20.68 -19.39 8.95
C GLN A 330 21.34 -19.09 10.31
N VAL A 331 22.26 -18.12 10.36
CA VAL A 331 23.00 -17.76 11.59
C VAL A 331 22.51 -16.46 12.24
N LEU A 332 21.51 -15.79 11.64
CA LEU A 332 21.06 -14.49 12.11
C LEU A 332 20.51 -14.52 13.55
N ALA A 333 19.85 -15.62 13.96
CA ALA A 333 19.39 -15.76 15.35
C ALA A 333 20.54 -15.74 16.36
N GLU A 334 21.62 -16.47 16.05
CA GLU A 334 22.83 -16.52 16.88
C GLU A 334 23.47 -15.14 17.01
N VAL A 335 23.54 -14.39 15.91
CA VAL A 335 24.24 -13.10 15.85
C VAL A 335 23.41 -11.95 16.42
N SER A 336 22.13 -11.88 16.07
CA SER A 336 21.25 -10.79 16.49
C SER A 336 20.75 -10.93 17.92
N GLY A 337 20.67 -12.18 18.43
CA GLY A 337 19.99 -12.50 19.69
C GLY A 337 18.47 -12.45 19.60
N ALA A 338 17.90 -12.19 18.42
CA ALA A 338 16.46 -12.20 18.17
C ALA A 338 15.98 -13.59 17.76
N GLU A 339 14.68 -13.85 17.93
CA GLU A 339 14.05 -14.97 17.25
C GLU A 339 14.08 -14.72 15.74
N VAL A 340 14.51 -15.73 14.96
CA VAL A 340 14.57 -15.64 13.50
C VAL A 340 13.86 -16.83 12.89
N LEU A 341 12.96 -16.53 11.95
CA LEU A 341 12.40 -17.48 11.02
C LEU A 341 12.99 -17.25 9.62
N ASP A 342 13.96 -18.09 9.26
CA ASP A 342 14.55 -18.06 7.92
C ASP A 342 13.70 -18.87 6.92
N LEU A 343 13.12 -18.17 5.95
CA LEU A 343 12.32 -18.72 4.86
C LEU A 343 13.01 -18.53 3.50
N ALA A 344 14.30 -18.21 3.49
CA ALA A 344 15.04 -18.03 2.25
C ALA A 344 15.18 -19.34 1.47
N VAL A 345 14.96 -19.25 0.15
CA VAL A 345 14.95 -20.41 -0.74
C VAL A 345 16.15 -20.36 -1.68
N SER A 346 17.02 -21.34 -1.53
CA SER A 346 18.20 -21.49 -2.40
C SER A 346 17.81 -21.53 -3.88
N GLY A 347 18.35 -20.58 -4.66
CA GLY A 347 18.16 -20.49 -6.11
C GLY A 347 16.95 -19.67 -6.56
N ALA A 348 16.14 -19.16 -5.63
CA ALA A 348 15.00 -18.31 -5.94
C ALA A 348 15.42 -16.91 -6.42
N SER A 349 14.71 -16.36 -7.41
CA SER A 349 14.64 -14.92 -7.68
C SER A 349 13.39 -14.33 -7.03
N SER A 350 13.27 -13.00 -7.02
CA SER A 350 12.06 -12.33 -6.53
C SER A 350 10.81 -12.83 -7.27
N GLY A 351 10.92 -13.06 -8.58
CA GLY A 351 9.82 -13.56 -9.42
C GLY A 351 9.46 -15.01 -9.12
N SER A 352 10.46 -15.90 -9.06
CA SER A 352 10.20 -17.32 -8.79
C SER A 352 9.65 -17.54 -7.38
N PHE A 353 10.12 -16.77 -6.39
CA PHE A 353 9.66 -16.86 -5.00
C PHE A 353 8.16 -16.54 -4.86
N LEU A 354 7.66 -15.62 -5.69
CA LEU A 354 6.23 -15.32 -5.80
C LEU A 354 5.49 -16.40 -6.59
N ALA A 355 6.03 -16.80 -7.75
CA ALA A 355 5.35 -17.74 -8.65
C ALA A 355 5.16 -19.14 -8.06
N THR A 356 6.05 -19.59 -7.17
CA THR A 356 5.96 -20.91 -6.52
C THR A 356 5.06 -20.93 -5.28
N GLY A 357 4.50 -19.78 -4.87
CA GLY A 357 3.72 -19.66 -3.63
C GLY A 357 4.56 -19.63 -2.35
N ALA A 358 5.90 -19.55 -2.45
CA ALA A 358 6.77 -19.49 -1.28
C ALA A 358 6.51 -18.22 -0.44
N PHE A 359 6.20 -17.09 -1.10
CA PHE A 359 5.81 -15.89 -0.39
C PHE A 359 4.43 -16.00 0.27
N ASP A 360 3.45 -16.65 -0.36
CA ASP A 360 2.12 -16.84 0.26
C ASP A 360 2.24 -17.69 1.54
N ALA A 361 3.06 -18.76 1.49
CA ALA A 361 3.40 -19.54 2.67
C ALA A 361 4.15 -18.74 3.75
N ALA A 362 4.94 -17.73 3.36
CA ALA A 362 5.56 -16.81 4.30
C ALA A 362 4.52 -15.87 4.93
N LEU A 363 3.58 -15.34 4.15
CA LEU A 363 2.50 -14.47 4.63
C LEU A 363 1.63 -15.18 5.68
N ASP A 364 1.34 -16.46 5.50
CA ASP A 364 0.54 -17.26 6.44
C ASP A 364 1.26 -17.53 7.77
N ARG A 365 2.57 -17.30 7.82
CA ARG A 365 3.40 -17.44 9.02
C ARG A 365 3.80 -16.09 9.62
N LEU A 366 3.49 -14.98 8.95
CA LEU A 366 3.75 -13.65 9.49
C LEU A 366 2.73 -13.33 10.57
N GLU A 367 3.25 -12.80 11.68
CA GLU A 367 2.46 -12.27 12.77
C GLU A 367 2.57 -10.74 12.82
N PRO A 368 1.53 -10.02 13.29
CA PRO A 368 1.63 -8.59 13.51
C PRO A 368 2.82 -8.25 14.41
N GLY A 369 3.65 -7.28 14.01
CA GLY A 369 4.86 -6.91 14.74
C GLY A 369 6.15 -7.56 14.21
N ASP A 370 6.08 -8.61 13.38
CA ASP A 370 7.27 -9.24 12.78
C ASP A 370 8.05 -8.23 11.91
N LEU A 371 9.37 -8.41 11.84
CA LEU A 371 10.26 -7.68 10.93
C LEU A 371 10.58 -8.57 9.72
N LEU A 372 10.01 -8.26 8.55
CA LEU A 372 10.26 -9.02 7.32
C LEU A 372 11.46 -8.44 6.56
N LEU A 373 12.56 -9.18 6.49
CA LEU A 373 13.72 -8.86 5.67
C LEU A 373 13.54 -9.43 4.27
N VAL A 374 13.54 -8.56 3.26
CA VAL A 374 13.42 -8.95 1.84
C VAL A 374 14.75 -8.68 1.14
N ALA A 375 15.43 -9.74 0.70
CA ALA A 375 16.77 -9.65 0.11
C ALA A 375 16.89 -10.51 -1.16
N PHE A 376 16.72 -9.90 -2.34
CA PHE A 376 16.83 -10.58 -3.65
C PHE A 376 17.75 -9.83 -4.59
N GLY A 377 18.13 -10.44 -5.71
CA GLY A 377 18.95 -9.83 -6.77
C GLY A 377 20.03 -10.73 -7.35
N HIS A 378 20.40 -11.84 -6.70
CA HIS A 378 21.40 -12.77 -7.25
C HIS A 378 20.94 -13.53 -8.47
N ASN A 379 19.68 -13.95 -8.45
CA ASN A 379 19.10 -14.82 -9.47
C ASN A 379 18.26 -14.04 -10.48
N ASP A 380 17.80 -12.86 -10.11
CA ASP A 380 16.97 -11.97 -10.95
C ASP A 380 17.70 -11.50 -12.21
N ALA A 381 19.02 -11.38 -12.16
CA ALA A 381 19.86 -11.00 -13.30
C ALA A 381 20.13 -12.14 -14.30
N LYS A 382 19.74 -13.38 -13.98
CA LYS A 382 20.06 -14.54 -14.83
C LYS A 382 19.13 -14.57 -16.05
N PRO A 383 19.66 -14.81 -17.27
CA PRO A 383 18.87 -14.83 -18.50
C PRO A 383 18.13 -16.17 -18.69
N ASP A 384 17.39 -16.58 -17.66
CA ASP A 384 16.55 -17.80 -17.66
C ASP A 384 15.18 -17.47 -17.04
N GLU A 385 14.37 -18.48 -16.69
CA GLU A 385 13.03 -18.27 -16.12
C GLU A 385 13.02 -17.42 -14.83
N ARG A 386 14.18 -17.20 -14.20
CA ARG A 386 14.31 -16.38 -13.00
C ARG A 386 14.46 -14.89 -13.29
N PHE A 387 14.67 -14.53 -14.56
CA PHE A 387 14.92 -13.15 -14.97
C PHE A 387 13.80 -12.21 -14.49
N ALA A 388 14.18 -11.10 -13.86
CA ALA A 388 13.26 -10.03 -13.53
C ALA A 388 13.83 -8.68 -13.99
N ASP A 389 13.20 -8.05 -14.97
CA ASP A 389 13.59 -6.73 -15.49
C ASP A 389 13.74 -5.72 -14.34
N VAL A 390 14.94 -5.16 -14.23
CA VAL A 390 15.37 -4.28 -13.14
C VAL A 390 14.57 -2.98 -13.04
N HIS A 391 13.91 -2.56 -14.11
CA HIS A 391 13.11 -1.32 -14.16
C HIS A 391 11.60 -1.58 -14.08
N ARG A 392 11.16 -2.82 -14.31
CA ARG A 392 9.75 -3.19 -14.38
C ARG A 392 9.41 -4.26 -13.35
N THR A 393 9.76 -5.52 -13.62
CA THR A 393 9.24 -6.66 -12.85
C THR A 393 9.93 -6.85 -11.51
N TYR A 394 11.24 -6.57 -11.41
CA TYR A 394 11.95 -6.70 -10.13
C TYR A 394 11.42 -5.74 -9.06
N PRO A 395 11.31 -4.41 -9.30
CA PRO A 395 10.70 -3.50 -8.33
C PRO A 395 9.23 -3.85 -8.03
N ALA A 396 8.48 -4.33 -9.01
CA ALA A 396 7.09 -4.76 -8.81
C ALA A 396 7.01 -5.96 -7.84
N ASN A 397 7.88 -6.96 -8.01
CA ASN A 397 7.95 -8.14 -7.14
C ASN A 397 8.27 -7.76 -5.69
N LEU A 398 9.30 -6.93 -5.48
CA LEU A 398 9.66 -6.46 -4.13
C LEU A 398 8.52 -5.67 -3.50
N ARG A 399 7.87 -4.80 -4.27
CA ARG A 399 6.74 -4.02 -3.80
C ARG A 399 5.57 -4.91 -3.39
N ARG A 400 5.29 -5.97 -4.16
CA ARG A 400 4.31 -7.00 -3.81
C ARG A 400 4.63 -7.65 -2.45
N MET A 401 5.89 -7.97 -2.19
CA MET A 401 6.29 -8.52 -0.89
C MET A 401 6.08 -7.53 0.27
N VAL A 402 6.41 -6.25 0.04
CA VAL A 402 6.21 -5.17 1.02
C VAL A 402 4.73 -4.95 1.34
N VAL A 403 3.87 -4.89 0.31
CA VAL A 403 2.41 -4.78 0.48
C VAL A 403 1.89 -5.97 1.29
N GLY A 404 2.27 -7.19 0.90
CA GLY A 404 1.83 -8.41 1.56
C GLY A 404 2.19 -8.42 3.04
N ALA A 405 3.43 -8.07 3.38
CA ALA A 405 3.88 -7.96 4.78
C ALA A 405 3.06 -6.94 5.58
N ARG A 406 2.91 -5.72 5.06
CA ARG A 406 2.13 -4.65 5.71
C ARG A 406 0.68 -5.07 5.93
N SER A 407 0.08 -5.80 4.99
CA SER A 407 -1.30 -6.28 5.12
C SER A 407 -1.54 -7.27 6.28
N ARG A 408 -0.46 -7.89 6.79
CA ARG A 408 -0.45 -8.78 7.96
C ARG A 408 0.04 -8.07 9.23
N GLY A 409 0.28 -6.76 9.19
CA GLY A 409 0.81 -5.98 10.31
C GLY A 409 2.30 -6.17 10.56
N ALA A 410 3.05 -6.72 9.60
CA ALA A 410 4.50 -6.87 9.67
C ALA A 410 5.24 -5.64 9.09
N HIS A 411 6.51 -5.50 9.47
CA HIS A 411 7.40 -4.38 9.14
C HIS A 411 8.41 -4.81 8.08
N PRO A 412 8.18 -4.51 6.79
CA PRO A 412 9.12 -4.88 5.75
C PRO A 412 10.36 -3.97 5.75
N VAL A 413 11.51 -4.59 5.57
CA VAL A 413 12.80 -3.94 5.31
C VAL A 413 13.39 -4.49 4.03
N LEU A 414 13.75 -3.61 3.10
CA LEU A 414 14.45 -4.02 1.89
C LEU A 414 15.96 -4.07 2.13
N LEU A 415 16.59 -5.17 1.74
CA LEU A 415 18.04 -5.31 1.72
C LEU A 415 18.48 -5.42 0.26
N THR A 416 19.47 -4.62 -0.14
CA THR A 416 20.18 -4.87 -1.39
C THR A 416 20.89 -6.24 -1.32
N PRO A 417 21.15 -6.94 -2.44
CA PRO A 417 21.81 -8.26 -2.38
C PRO A 417 23.22 -8.18 -1.78
N VAL A 418 23.63 -9.20 -1.02
CA VAL A 418 25.03 -9.31 -0.57
C VAL A 418 25.96 -9.37 -1.79
N GLU A 419 27.09 -8.65 -1.75
CA GLU A 419 28.05 -8.60 -2.85
C GLU A 419 28.75 -9.97 -3.03
N ARG A 420 28.94 -10.41 -4.29
CA ARG A 420 29.76 -11.60 -4.59
C ARG A 420 31.24 -11.28 -4.39
N ARG A 421 32.06 -12.30 -4.13
CA ARG A 421 33.51 -12.14 -4.11
C ARG A 421 34.01 -11.86 -5.54
N SER A 422 34.45 -10.63 -5.81
CA SER A 422 35.03 -10.26 -7.10
C SER A 422 35.99 -9.09 -6.95
N PHE A 423 37.18 -9.21 -7.51
CA PHE A 423 38.23 -8.19 -7.44
C PHE A 423 38.74 -7.83 -8.84
N ASP A 424 39.21 -6.60 -9.02
CA ASP A 424 40.00 -6.23 -10.20
C ASP A 424 41.50 -6.54 -10.03
N ASP A 425 42.25 -6.43 -11.12
CA ASP A 425 43.70 -6.65 -11.16
C ASP A 425 44.50 -5.73 -10.23
N ARG A 426 43.85 -4.74 -9.60
CA ARG A 426 44.43 -3.83 -8.60
C ARG A 426 43.99 -4.19 -7.17
N GLY A 427 43.32 -5.33 -6.98
CA GLY A 427 42.83 -5.80 -5.68
C GLY A 427 41.61 -5.02 -5.17
N ARG A 428 40.86 -4.34 -6.05
CA ARG A 428 39.66 -3.58 -5.64
C ARG A 428 38.40 -4.41 -5.80
N ALA A 429 37.58 -4.47 -4.74
CA ALA A 429 36.31 -5.19 -4.75
C ALA A 429 35.32 -4.56 -5.76
N ARG A 430 34.75 -5.38 -6.65
CA ARG A 430 33.84 -4.98 -7.73
C ARG A 430 32.39 -5.12 -7.30
N SER A 431 31.52 -4.38 -7.99
CA SER A 431 30.08 -4.62 -7.94
C SER A 431 29.65 -5.62 -9.01
N THR A 432 28.82 -6.57 -8.62
CA THR A 432 28.48 -7.74 -9.45
C THR A 432 26.99 -7.83 -9.81
N HIS A 433 26.14 -7.03 -9.17
CA HIS A 433 24.68 -7.07 -9.34
C HIS A 433 24.11 -5.99 -10.26
N GLY A 434 24.93 -5.28 -11.03
CA GLY A 434 24.46 -4.27 -11.98
C GLY A 434 23.48 -3.25 -11.37
N GLY A 435 22.32 -3.07 -11.99
CA GLY A 435 21.32 -2.09 -11.56
C GLY A 435 20.41 -2.51 -10.39
N TYR A 436 20.48 -3.76 -9.92
CA TYR A 436 19.53 -4.27 -8.92
C TYR A 436 19.63 -3.58 -7.55
N PRO A 437 20.84 -3.32 -6.98
CA PRO A 437 20.94 -2.56 -5.74
C PRO A 437 20.35 -1.16 -5.85
N GLU A 438 20.53 -0.50 -7.00
CA GLU A 438 19.98 0.83 -7.27
C GLU A 438 18.44 0.80 -7.42
N ALA A 439 17.89 -0.27 -7.98
CA ALA A 439 16.44 -0.47 -8.03
C ALA A 439 15.82 -0.60 -6.63
N VAL A 440 16.48 -1.30 -5.70
CA VAL A 440 16.07 -1.39 -4.30
C VAL A 440 16.07 -0.01 -3.64
N ARG A 441 17.15 0.77 -3.79
CA ARG A 441 17.25 2.13 -3.23
C ARG A 441 16.12 3.03 -3.73
N ARG A 442 15.92 3.08 -5.04
CA ARG A 442 14.89 3.91 -5.66
C ARG A 442 13.50 3.51 -5.21
N LEU A 443 13.22 2.20 -5.13
CA LEU A 443 11.96 1.71 -4.62
C LEU A 443 11.76 2.13 -3.15
N ALA A 444 12.75 1.90 -2.30
CA ALA A 444 12.65 2.21 -0.88
C ALA A 444 12.42 3.71 -0.61
N VAL A 445 13.11 4.59 -1.34
CA VAL A 445 12.90 6.03 -1.26
C VAL A 445 11.53 6.43 -1.81
N ALA A 446 11.14 5.92 -2.97
CA ALA A 446 9.89 6.30 -3.62
C ALA A 446 8.64 5.86 -2.83
N ASP A 447 8.73 4.73 -2.14
CA ASP A 447 7.62 4.11 -1.42
C ASP A 447 7.74 4.24 0.11
N GLY A 448 8.73 4.98 0.62
CA GLY A 448 8.93 5.19 2.06
C GLY A 448 9.14 3.88 2.85
N ILE A 449 9.94 2.96 2.30
CA ILE A 449 10.20 1.65 2.89
C ILE A 449 11.54 1.70 3.63
N ALA A 450 11.61 1.14 4.84
CA ALA A 450 12.88 0.97 5.53
C ALA A 450 13.82 0.08 4.70
N TRP A 451 15.10 0.43 4.62
CA TRP A 451 16.04 -0.34 3.82
C TRP A 451 17.48 -0.22 4.33
N PHE A 452 18.28 -1.25 4.05
CA PHE A 452 19.71 -1.28 4.36
C PHE A 452 20.53 -1.72 3.15
N ASP A 453 21.63 -1.00 2.93
CA ASP A 453 22.54 -1.19 1.81
C ASP A 453 23.58 -2.28 2.09
N LEU A 454 23.11 -3.53 2.14
CA LEU A 454 23.97 -4.67 2.36
C LEU A 454 25.03 -4.85 1.26
N THR A 455 24.77 -4.41 0.01
CA THR A 455 25.75 -4.50 -1.09
C THR A 455 26.97 -3.63 -0.79
N VAL A 456 26.77 -2.37 -0.37
CA VAL A 456 27.90 -1.50 -0.02
C VAL A 456 28.60 -1.99 1.23
N ALA A 457 27.85 -2.41 2.25
CA ALA A 457 28.41 -2.91 3.50
C ALA A 457 29.29 -4.16 3.26
N SER A 458 28.78 -5.16 2.53
CA SER A 458 29.53 -6.38 2.24
C SER A 458 30.70 -6.14 1.30
N ARG A 459 30.55 -5.28 0.27
CA ARG A 459 31.67 -4.96 -0.63
C ARG A 459 32.81 -4.28 0.11
N ARG A 460 32.49 -3.42 1.08
CA ARG A 460 33.50 -2.82 1.96
C ARG A 460 34.20 -3.88 2.80
N LEU A 461 33.45 -4.82 3.38
CA LEU A 461 34.03 -5.95 4.11
C LEU A 461 35.00 -6.77 3.23
N TRP A 462 34.60 -7.10 2.00
CA TRP A 462 35.46 -7.81 1.04
C TRP A 462 36.70 -7.00 0.68
N GLN A 463 36.57 -5.68 0.51
CA GLN A 463 37.70 -4.80 0.26
C GLN A 463 38.69 -4.78 1.42
N GLU A 464 38.21 -4.78 2.66
CA GLU A 464 39.02 -4.78 3.88
C GLU A 464 39.73 -6.13 4.10
N GLN A 465 39.07 -7.24 3.80
CA GLN A 465 39.66 -8.59 3.84
C GLN A 465 40.67 -8.84 2.70
N GLY A 466 40.51 -8.13 1.57
CA GLY A 466 41.29 -8.33 0.35
C GLY A 466 40.94 -9.64 -0.37
N GLU A 467 41.54 -9.83 -1.54
CA GLU A 467 41.22 -10.96 -2.41
C GLU A 467 41.49 -12.32 -1.75
N GLU A 468 42.68 -12.52 -1.18
CA GLU A 468 43.02 -13.80 -0.56
C GLU A 468 42.28 -14.01 0.77
N GLY A 469 42.25 -13.01 1.65
CA GLY A 469 41.60 -13.12 2.96
C GLY A 469 40.08 -13.32 2.87
N SER A 470 39.45 -12.76 1.84
CA SER A 470 38.00 -12.96 1.64
C SER A 470 37.62 -14.41 1.34
N LYS A 471 38.55 -15.29 0.92
CA LYS A 471 38.23 -16.71 0.68
C LYS A 471 37.66 -17.40 1.92
N ASP A 472 38.08 -17.00 3.12
CA ASP A 472 37.57 -17.54 4.38
C ASP A 472 36.09 -17.23 4.61
N SER A 473 35.58 -16.16 4.00
CA SER A 473 34.16 -15.77 4.06
C SER A 473 33.29 -16.55 3.07
N PHE A 474 33.88 -17.20 2.08
CA PHE A 474 33.18 -17.88 1.00
C PHE A 474 33.42 -19.39 1.02
N LEU A 475 32.64 -20.15 0.25
CA LEU A 475 32.80 -21.60 0.17
C LEU A 475 33.99 -21.96 -0.72
N TRP A 476 35.18 -21.83 -0.14
CA TRP A 476 36.46 -22.20 -0.72
C TRP A 476 37.07 -23.35 0.08
N LEU A 477 37.01 -24.55 -0.49
CA LEU A 477 37.48 -25.78 0.14
C LEU A 477 38.51 -26.47 -0.74
N ALA A 478 39.60 -26.91 -0.13
CA ALA A 478 40.55 -27.79 -0.81
C ALA A 478 39.96 -29.21 -0.94
N PRO A 479 40.36 -29.98 -1.98
CA PRO A 479 39.98 -31.38 -2.11
C PRO A 479 40.29 -32.19 -0.84
N GLY A 480 39.38 -33.09 -0.46
CA GLY A 480 39.52 -33.96 0.70
C GLY A 480 39.29 -33.31 2.07
N VAL A 481 39.01 -32.00 2.14
CA VAL A 481 38.77 -31.31 3.43
C VAL A 481 37.38 -31.60 3.99
N HIS A 482 36.37 -31.80 3.15
CA HIS A 482 35.00 -32.02 3.59
C HIS A 482 34.32 -33.15 2.81
N ALA A 483 33.60 -34.03 3.53
CA ALA A 483 32.97 -35.21 2.93
C ALA A 483 31.86 -34.87 1.91
N GLY A 484 31.14 -33.76 2.11
CA GLY A 484 30.14 -33.25 1.16
C GLY A 484 30.75 -32.59 -0.10
N PHE A 485 32.04 -32.27 -0.06
CA PHE A 485 32.78 -31.63 -1.17
C PHE A 485 34.12 -32.36 -1.37
N PRO A 486 34.10 -33.64 -1.80
CA PRO A 486 35.31 -34.47 -1.86
C PRO A 486 36.37 -33.90 -2.81
N ASP A 487 35.94 -33.25 -3.88
CA ASP A 487 36.82 -32.60 -4.87
C ASP A 487 37.17 -31.14 -4.51
N GLY A 488 36.75 -30.68 -3.33
CA GLY A 488 36.83 -29.28 -2.92
C GLY A 488 35.73 -28.44 -3.58
N GLU A 489 35.78 -27.13 -3.36
CA GLU A 489 34.83 -26.16 -3.91
C GLU A 489 35.52 -24.79 -4.06
N ARG A 490 35.15 -24.03 -5.08
CA ARG A 490 35.60 -22.63 -5.28
C ARG A 490 34.41 -21.80 -5.70
N ASP A 491 33.68 -21.30 -4.71
CA ASP A 491 32.42 -20.62 -4.90
C ASP A 491 32.52 -19.19 -4.34
N ASP A 492 32.46 -18.22 -5.24
CA ASP A 492 32.54 -16.78 -4.93
C ASP A 492 31.18 -16.14 -4.61
N THR A 493 30.15 -16.96 -4.39
CA THR A 493 28.78 -16.50 -4.11
C THR A 493 28.26 -16.99 -2.78
N HIS A 494 28.41 -18.29 -2.49
CA HIS A 494 27.89 -18.86 -1.25
C HIS A 494 28.92 -18.76 -0.13
N LEU A 495 28.40 -18.50 1.07
CA LEU A 495 29.23 -18.18 2.23
C LEU A 495 29.67 -19.45 2.97
N SER A 496 30.84 -19.36 3.59
CA SER A 496 31.20 -20.23 4.71
C SER A 496 30.42 -19.81 5.97
N ARG A 497 30.51 -20.58 7.05
CA ARG A 497 29.95 -20.11 8.35
C ARG A 497 30.56 -18.78 8.80
N ALA A 498 31.86 -18.56 8.58
CA ALA A 498 32.53 -17.32 8.98
C ALA A 498 31.98 -16.12 8.20
N GLY A 499 31.82 -16.26 6.87
CA GLY A 499 31.23 -15.19 6.06
C GLY A 499 29.75 -14.97 6.35
N ALA A 500 28.99 -16.05 6.61
CA ALA A 500 27.59 -15.95 7.01
C ALA A 500 27.42 -15.15 8.30
N VAL A 501 28.26 -15.40 9.31
CA VAL A 501 28.27 -14.63 10.56
C VAL A 501 28.62 -13.17 10.29
N ALA A 502 29.68 -12.88 9.53
CA ALA A 502 30.08 -11.51 9.22
C ALA A 502 28.98 -10.72 8.47
N VAL A 503 28.29 -11.36 7.52
CA VAL A 503 27.16 -10.73 6.80
C VAL A 503 25.96 -10.55 7.74
N ALA A 504 25.65 -11.51 8.61
CA ALA A 504 24.60 -11.37 9.61
C ALA A 504 24.89 -10.25 10.63
N GLU A 505 26.16 -10.00 10.96
CA GLU A 505 26.59 -8.86 11.80
C GLU A 505 26.32 -7.53 11.09
N LEU A 506 26.62 -7.42 9.78
CA LEU A 506 26.29 -6.24 8.99
C LEU A 506 24.78 -5.97 8.96
N VAL A 507 23.97 -7.01 8.75
CA VAL A 507 22.50 -6.90 8.77
C VAL A 507 22.02 -6.45 10.15
N THR A 508 22.50 -7.10 11.22
CA THR A 508 22.12 -6.76 12.60
C THR A 508 22.47 -5.32 12.94
N SER A 509 23.67 -4.86 12.58
CA SER A 509 24.09 -3.47 12.77
C SER A 509 23.19 -2.51 11.98
N GLY A 510 22.93 -2.80 10.70
CA GLY A 510 22.06 -1.97 9.86
C GLY A 510 20.64 -1.84 10.42
N LEU A 511 20.09 -2.91 10.97
CA LEU A 511 18.77 -2.88 11.60
C LEU A 511 18.74 -2.10 12.91
N ARG A 512 19.81 -2.14 13.71
CA ARG A 512 19.96 -1.29 14.91
C ARG A 512 20.09 0.18 14.53
N ASP A 513 20.87 0.51 13.50
CA ASP A 513 21.01 1.88 12.99
C ASP A 513 19.68 2.46 12.49
N LEU A 514 18.81 1.61 11.94
CA LEU A 514 17.43 1.95 11.56
C LEU A 514 16.46 2.02 12.76
N GLY A 515 16.89 1.67 13.97
CA GLY A 515 16.03 1.62 15.17
C GLY A 515 14.99 0.49 15.15
N LEU A 516 15.23 -0.56 14.36
CA LEU A 516 14.32 -1.70 14.16
C LEU A 516 14.71 -2.92 15.02
N LEU A 517 15.90 -2.89 15.61
CA LEU A 517 16.40 -3.86 16.58
C LEU A 517 16.97 -3.12 17.78
N SER A 518 16.76 -3.66 18.99
CA SER A 518 17.32 -3.08 20.22
C SER A 518 18.82 -3.35 20.41
#